data_AF-A0A9X1UNX3-F1
#
_entry.id   AF-A0A9X1UNX3-F1
#
_cell.length_a   1.000
_cell.length_b   1.000
_cell.length_c   1.000
_cell.angle_alpha   90.00
_cell.angle_beta   90.00
_cell.angle_gamma   90.00
#
_symmetry.space_group_name_H-M   'P 1'
#
loop_
_entity.id
_entity.type
_entity.pdbx_description
1 polymer ?
#
loop_
_entity_poly.entity_id
_entity_poly.type
_entity_poly.pdbx_seq_one_letter_code
_entity_poly.pdbx_strand_id
1 'polypeptide(L)'
;MSEPHLLLLSRFCFPQNWRTGGGYEWDKVLGEPAETAIQRFLSEGLLVPSAPRSKLEAFSVKDLKVFLKERQLPASGNKEVLIERLVRANDATLTAKLEQFDIVECSPQARDSTSKYLEQKRAEKQTALSESLEYLRNEDFASACRAVAQYESRQVFPRGTGVNWSKSDADEPRRLKTLFDVQPKILADLLDNDWKPLRIAAGMMLMWGTKTASEWLPDDFVGVSRFDNDTAARMLVFHSNFVANMANYREMDVQTATISACNDSCEACLALNGKSLPLDKVPELPLYACTHAMGCRCLLLPDMRTPLTD
;
A
#
# COMPACT_ATOMS: atom_id res chain seq x y z
N MET A 1 17.95 3.55 22.06
CA MET A 1 16.85 4.19 21.30
C MET A 1 15.81 3.13 20.98
N SER A 2 14.50 3.37 21.15
CA SER A 2 13.45 2.38 20.86
C SER A 2 13.16 2.28 19.35
N GLU A 3 12.43 1.24 18.91
CA GLU A 3 12.07 1.08 17.48
C GLU A 3 11.28 2.26 16.90
N PRO A 4 10.24 2.82 17.56
CA PRO A 4 9.56 4.02 17.07
C PRO A 4 10.50 5.20 16.85
N HIS A 5 11.48 5.39 17.74
CA HIS A 5 12.48 6.45 17.60
C HIS A 5 13.43 6.20 16.44
N LEU A 6 13.88 4.96 16.22
CA LEU A 6 14.70 4.59 15.06
C LEU A 6 13.93 4.78 13.75
N LEU A 7 12.64 4.43 13.73
CA LEU A 7 11.79 4.65 12.57
C LEU A 7 11.60 6.15 12.28
N LEU A 8 11.36 6.96 13.31
CA LEU A 8 11.28 8.42 13.16
C LEU A 8 12.59 8.98 12.61
N LEU A 9 13.72 8.60 13.21
CA LEU A 9 15.05 9.03 12.80
C LEU A 9 15.35 8.66 11.35
N SER A 10 14.93 7.48 10.90
CA SER A 10 15.13 7.00 9.52
C SER A 10 14.49 7.91 8.45
N ARG A 11 13.47 8.71 8.81
CA ARG A 11 12.87 9.69 7.89
C ARG A 11 13.87 10.76 7.46
N PHE A 12 14.85 11.04 8.31
CA PHE A 12 15.89 12.05 8.07
C PHE A 12 17.15 11.46 7.42
N CYS A 13 17.13 10.20 6.99
CA CYS A 13 18.16 9.68 6.07
C CYS A 13 18.20 10.45 4.74
N PHE A 14 17.12 11.16 4.43
CA PHE A 14 17.07 12.16 3.37
C PHE A 14 16.81 13.54 3.99
N PRO A 15 17.37 14.61 3.43
CA PRO A 15 17.17 15.98 3.94
C PRO A 15 15.68 16.33 4.04
N GLN A 16 15.21 16.70 5.23
CA GLN A 16 13.82 17.08 5.46
C GLN A 16 13.69 18.24 6.44
N ASN A 17 12.61 19.02 6.29
CA ASN A 17 12.24 20.02 7.27
C ASN A 17 11.71 19.33 8.53
N TRP A 18 12.40 19.53 9.66
CA TRP A 18 12.09 18.81 10.89
C TRP A 18 10.76 19.25 11.52
N ARG A 19 10.30 20.49 11.28
CA ARG A 19 9.01 20.99 11.78
C ARG A 19 7.81 20.31 11.15
N THR A 20 7.97 19.73 9.97
CA THR A 20 6.91 19.00 9.26
C THR A 20 7.04 17.49 9.35
N GLY A 21 8.07 16.98 10.05
CA GLY A 21 8.46 15.57 10.01
C GLY A 21 7.65 14.61 10.90
N GLY A 22 6.92 15.11 11.90
CA GLY A 22 6.43 14.31 13.04
C GLY A 22 4.93 14.35 13.31
N GLY A 23 4.07 14.23 12.29
CA GLY A 23 2.60 14.35 12.46
C GLY A 23 1.97 13.59 13.64
N TYR A 24 0.76 13.98 14.07
CA TYR A 24 0.09 13.58 15.32
C TYR A 24 0.09 12.07 15.68
N GLU A 25 0.14 11.17 14.71
CA GLU A 25 0.18 9.72 14.96
C GLU A 25 1.47 9.27 15.66
N TRP A 26 2.56 10.05 15.55
CA TRP A 26 3.86 9.76 16.13
C TRP A 26 3.87 9.86 17.65
N ASP A 27 3.17 10.84 18.23
CA ASP A 27 3.22 11.11 19.67
C ASP A 27 2.83 9.87 20.50
N LYS A 28 1.79 9.16 20.03
CA LYS A 28 1.28 7.95 20.69
C LYS A 28 2.30 6.80 20.66
N VAL A 29 2.96 6.57 19.53
CA VAL A 29 3.90 5.43 19.38
C VAL A 29 5.26 5.73 19.99
N LEU A 30 5.66 7.00 20.09
CA LEU A 30 6.88 7.42 20.77
C LEU A 30 6.72 7.45 22.29
N GLY A 31 5.50 7.71 22.78
CA GLY A 31 5.24 7.96 24.20
C GLY A 31 5.61 9.39 24.64
N GLU A 32 5.93 10.27 23.70
CA GLU A 32 6.26 11.68 23.88
C GLU A 32 5.96 12.45 22.58
N PRO A 33 5.87 13.80 22.62
CA PRO A 33 5.69 14.59 21.39
C PRO A 33 6.83 14.35 20.39
N ALA A 34 6.50 14.16 19.11
CA ALA A 34 7.49 13.91 18.06
C ALA A 34 8.49 15.05 17.93
N GLU A 35 8.05 16.30 18.14
CA GLU A 35 8.92 17.47 18.19
C GLU A 35 9.99 17.34 19.29
N THR A 36 9.62 16.86 20.47
CA THR A 36 10.55 16.63 21.59
C THR A 36 11.59 15.57 21.23
N ALA A 37 11.17 14.47 20.60
CA ALA A 37 12.09 13.43 20.13
C ALA A 37 13.08 13.98 19.09
N ILE A 38 12.61 14.78 18.13
CA ILE A 38 13.44 15.40 17.09
C ILE A 38 14.43 16.41 17.69
N GLN A 39 13.98 17.26 18.61
CA GLN A 39 14.85 18.20 19.32
C GLN A 39 15.94 17.46 20.11
N ARG A 40 15.60 16.32 20.73
CA ARG A 40 16.58 15.46 21.38
C ARG A 40 17.59 14.91 20.38
N PHE A 41 17.16 14.42 19.22
CA PHE A 41 18.08 13.95 18.18
C PHE A 41 19.06 15.04 17.70
N LEU A 42 18.60 16.30 17.61
CA LEU A 42 19.48 17.44 17.31
C LEU A 42 20.49 17.70 18.44
N SER A 43 20.04 17.69 19.69
CA SER A 43 20.90 17.91 20.86
C SER A 43 21.95 16.81 21.05
N GLU A 44 21.63 15.58 20.64
CA GLU A 44 22.52 14.42 20.70
C GLU A 44 23.42 14.28 19.45
N GLY A 45 23.31 15.19 18.47
CA GLY A 45 24.10 15.13 17.24
C GLY A 45 23.73 13.98 16.29
N LEU A 46 22.55 13.40 16.47
CA LEU A 46 22.01 12.37 15.58
C LEU A 46 21.40 12.98 14.32
N LEU A 47 20.82 14.17 14.46
CA LEU A 47 20.43 15.04 13.36
C LEU A 47 21.39 16.23 13.28
N VAL A 48 21.76 16.59 12.06
CA VAL A 48 22.63 17.74 11.78
C VAL A 48 21.99 18.63 10.72
N PRO A 49 22.25 19.95 10.73
CA PRO A 49 21.84 20.83 9.65
C PRO A 49 22.38 20.32 8.30
N SER A 50 21.52 20.19 7.31
CA SER A 50 21.93 19.70 6.00
C SER A 50 22.80 20.72 5.27
N ALA A 51 23.80 20.24 4.53
CA ALA A 51 24.62 21.10 3.66
C ALA A 51 23.76 21.76 2.56
N PRO A 52 24.16 22.91 1.99
CA PRO A 52 23.35 23.63 0.99
C PRO A 52 22.90 22.76 -0.20
N ARG A 53 23.80 21.92 -0.73
CA ARG A 53 23.49 20.95 -1.79
C ARG A 53 22.42 19.95 -1.36
N SER A 54 22.53 19.39 -0.16
CA SER A 54 21.57 18.45 0.41
C SER A 54 20.22 19.12 0.66
N LYS A 55 20.20 20.37 1.14
CA LYS A 55 18.94 21.13 1.34
C LYS A 55 18.12 21.23 0.06
N LEU A 56 18.75 21.41 -1.09
CA LEU A 56 18.08 21.46 -2.38
C LEU A 56 17.36 20.14 -2.73
N GLU A 57 17.75 19.01 -2.16
CA GLU A 57 17.06 17.73 -2.34
C GLU A 57 15.70 17.67 -1.65
N ALA A 58 15.48 18.48 -0.61
CA ALA A 58 14.19 18.56 0.08
C ALA A 58 13.10 19.26 -0.76
N PHE A 59 13.49 19.98 -1.81
CA PHE A 59 12.56 20.77 -2.64
C PHE A 59 11.98 19.98 -3.81
N SER A 60 10.79 20.38 -4.26
CA SER A 60 10.17 19.80 -5.45
C SER A 60 10.86 20.32 -6.72
N VAL A 61 10.72 19.59 -7.84
CA VAL A 61 11.20 20.06 -9.16
C VAL A 61 10.60 21.42 -9.53
N LYS A 62 9.35 21.69 -9.11
CA LYS A 62 8.69 22.98 -9.34
C LYS A 62 9.42 24.10 -8.61
N ASP A 63 9.75 23.92 -7.35
CA ASP A 63 10.43 24.93 -6.52
C ASP A 63 11.86 25.16 -7.02
N LEU A 64 12.59 24.11 -7.39
CA LEU A 64 13.93 24.22 -7.97
C LEU A 64 13.93 25.03 -9.28
N LYS A 65 12.91 24.84 -10.13
CA LYS A 65 12.73 25.65 -11.35
C LYS A 65 12.43 27.11 -11.03
N VAL A 66 11.73 27.41 -9.94
CA VAL A 66 11.53 28.79 -9.47
C VAL A 66 12.87 29.40 -9.07
N PHE A 67 13.67 28.71 -8.26
CA PHE A 67 15.00 29.20 -7.85
C PHE A 67 15.93 29.46 -9.04
N LEU A 68 15.89 28.61 -10.08
CA LEU A 68 16.66 28.81 -11.31
C LEU A 68 16.18 30.03 -12.10
N LYS A 69 14.87 30.21 -12.25
CA LYS A 69 14.28 31.35 -12.98
C LYS A 69 14.54 32.69 -12.30
N GLU A 70 14.45 32.75 -10.96
CA GLU A 70 14.85 33.93 -10.16
C GLU A 70 16.28 34.39 -10.49
N ARG A 71 17.13 33.46 -10.93
CA ARG A 71 18.55 33.66 -11.25
C ARG A 71 18.84 33.68 -12.74
N GLN A 72 17.80 33.70 -13.57
CA GLN A 72 17.91 33.67 -15.04
C GLN A 72 18.70 32.47 -15.57
N LEU A 73 18.72 31.37 -14.81
CA LEU A 73 19.37 30.12 -15.20
C LEU A 73 18.38 29.22 -15.98
N PRO A 74 18.86 28.37 -16.90
CA PRO A 74 18.01 27.40 -17.56
C PRO A 74 17.27 26.52 -16.54
N ALA A 75 15.98 26.27 -16.78
CA ALA A 75 15.09 25.51 -15.87
C ALA A 75 14.61 24.16 -16.47
N SER A 76 15.33 23.65 -17.47
CA SER A 76 15.11 22.34 -18.09
C SER A 76 16.02 21.27 -17.48
N GLY A 77 15.56 20.02 -17.50
CA GLY A 77 16.27 18.85 -16.97
C GLY A 77 15.51 18.12 -15.86
N ASN A 78 16.11 17.01 -15.42
CA ASN A 78 15.68 16.26 -14.24
C ASN A 78 16.17 16.96 -12.94
N LYS A 79 15.69 16.49 -11.78
CA LYS A 79 15.98 17.12 -10.47
C LYS A 79 17.48 17.33 -10.23
N GLU A 80 18.29 16.30 -10.49
CA GLU A 80 19.75 16.36 -10.28
C GLU A 80 20.42 17.46 -11.09
N VAL A 81 20.09 17.55 -12.39
CA VAL A 81 20.62 18.60 -13.26
C VAL A 81 20.25 20.01 -12.78
N LEU A 82 19.04 20.18 -12.25
CA LEU A 82 18.59 21.47 -11.71
C LEU A 82 19.38 21.85 -10.44
N ILE A 83 19.59 20.88 -9.55
CA ILE A 83 20.35 21.11 -8.31
C ILE A 83 21.81 21.44 -8.62
N GLU A 84 22.47 20.65 -9.48
CA GLU A 84 23.86 20.90 -9.88
C GLU A 84 24.03 22.29 -10.49
N ARG A 85 23.05 22.76 -11.27
CA ARG A 85 23.06 24.11 -11.84
C ARG A 85 22.97 25.20 -10.77
N LEU A 86 22.12 25.00 -9.76
CA LEU A 86 22.01 25.91 -8.61
C LEU A 86 23.29 25.94 -7.77
N VAL A 87 23.93 24.78 -7.55
CA VAL A 87 25.18 24.68 -6.80
C VAL A 87 26.34 25.34 -7.56
N ARG A 88 26.45 25.09 -8.87
CA ARG A 88 27.49 25.72 -9.71
C ARG A 88 27.35 27.23 -9.81
N ALA A 89 26.12 27.75 -9.76
CA ALA A 89 25.89 29.19 -9.74
C ALA A 89 26.47 29.86 -8.48
N ASN A 90 26.69 29.10 -7.40
CA ASN A 90 27.29 29.55 -6.14
C ASN A 90 26.70 30.87 -5.63
N ASP A 91 25.38 30.96 -5.66
CA ASP A 91 24.63 32.18 -5.39
C ASP A 91 24.46 32.38 -3.88
N ALA A 92 25.06 33.45 -3.33
CA ALA A 92 24.99 33.77 -1.92
C ALA A 92 23.57 34.07 -1.42
N THR A 93 22.69 34.63 -2.27
CA THR A 93 21.29 34.89 -1.93
C THR A 93 20.50 33.60 -1.79
N LEU A 94 20.82 32.59 -2.61
CA LEU A 94 20.24 31.26 -2.48
C LEU A 94 20.71 30.60 -1.19
N THR A 95 22.00 30.66 -0.90
CA THR A 95 22.56 30.09 0.34
C THR A 95 21.89 30.71 1.56
N ALA A 96 21.80 32.03 1.64
CA ALA A 96 21.10 32.72 2.73
C ALA A 96 19.61 32.35 2.82
N LYS A 97 18.94 32.18 1.67
CA LYS A 97 17.55 31.70 1.63
C LYS A 97 17.43 30.25 2.12
N LEU A 98 18.37 29.37 1.77
CA LEU A 98 18.41 27.97 2.21
C LEU A 98 18.71 27.84 3.71
N GLU A 99 19.46 28.78 4.30
CA GLU A 99 19.74 28.83 5.74
C GLU A 99 18.48 29.08 6.57
N GLN A 100 17.48 29.77 6.03
CA GLN A 100 16.19 30.01 6.70
C GLN A 100 15.34 28.73 6.84
N PHE A 101 15.68 27.67 6.10
CA PHE A 101 14.99 26.40 6.21
C PHE A 101 15.67 25.49 7.22
N ASP A 102 14.85 25.02 8.16
CA ASP A 102 15.12 24.02 9.18
C ASP A 102 15.26 22.60 8.60
N ILE A 103 16.04 22.47 7.52
CA ILE A 103 16.31 21.19 6.86
C ILE A 103 17.50 20.51 7.53
N VAL A 104 17.26 19.30 8.00
CA VAL A 104 18.20 18.46 8.73
C VAL A 104 18.29 17.08 8.10
N GLU A 105 19.38 16.39 8.38
CA GLU A 105 19.60 15.00 7.97
C GLU A 105 20.33 14.20 9.04
N CYS A 106 20.30 12.88 8.93
CA CYS A 106 21.05 11.99 9.80
C CYS A 106 22.56 12.26 9.69
N SER A 107 23.20 12.38 10.87
CA SER A 107 24.65 12.27 10.98
C SER A 107 25.13 10.89 10.52
N PRO A 108 26.42 10.70 10.19
CA PRO A 108 26.93 9.39 9.75
C PRO A 108 26.62 8.25 10.74
N GLN A 109 26.73 8.52 12.05
CA GLN A 109 26.42 7.55 13.11
C GLN A 109 24.92 7.21 13.17
N ALA A 110 24.05 8.21 13.08
CA ALA A 110 22.61 8.00 13.02
C ALA A 110 22.23 7.20 11.76
N ARG A 111 22.86 7.52 10.62
CA ARG A 111 22.64 6.85 9.34
C ARG A 111 22.99 5.36 9.44
N ASP A 112 24.15 5.00 10.00
CA ASP A 112 24.52 3.60 10.25
C ASP A 112 23.49 2.87 11.15
N SER A 113 23.07 3.51 12.25
CA SER A 113 22.10 2.94 13.18
C SER A 113 20.73 2.71 12.52
N THR A 114 20.24 3.68 11.75
CA THR A 114 18.98 3.56 11.01
C THR A 114 19.06 2.56 9.85
N SER A 115 20.19 2.45 9.16
CA SER A 115 20.39 1.46 8.10
C SER A 115 20.30 0.04 8.65
N LYS A 116 20.98 -0.25 9.76
CA LYS A 116 20.89 -1.55 10.45
C LYS A 116 19.45 -1.89 10.86
N TYR A 117 18.74 -0.91 11.43
CA TYR A 117 17.33 -1.06 11.75
C TYR A 117 16.47 -1.36 10.53
N LEU A 118 16.64 -0.62 9.42
CA LEU A 118 15.86 -0.83 8.19
C LEU A 118 16.19 -2.18 7.53
N GLU A 119 17.44 -2.63 7.57
CA GLU A 119 17.86 -3.95 7.11
C GLU A 119 17.20 -5.05 7.94
N GLN A 120 17.21 -4.91 9.26
CA GLN A 120 16.51 -5.83 10.16
C GLN A 120 15.01 -5.89 9.84
N LYS A 121 14.34 -4.75 9.67
CA LYS A 121 12.91 -4.72 9.32
C LYS A 121 12.61 -5.32 7.94
N ARG A 122 13.51 -5.15 6.96
CA ARG A 122 13.40 -5.85 5.66
C ARG A 122 13.54 -7.36 5.83
N ALA A 123 14.50 -7.82 6.62
CA ALA A 123 14.68 -9.25 6.90
C ALA A 123 13.47 -9.85 7.61
N GLU A 124 12.95 -9.19 8.65
CA GLU A 124 11.74 -9.61 9.37
C GLU A 124 10.53 -9.74 8.42
N LYS A 125 10.32 -8.76 7.54
CA LYS A 125 9.26 -8.81 6.53
C LYS A 125 9.47 -9.96 5.54
N GLN A 126 10.71 -10.16 5.07
CA GLN A 126 11.02 -11.22 4.12
C GLN A 126 10.79 -12.61 4.72
N THR A 127 11.13 -12.82 6.00
CA THR A 127 10.82 -14.06 6.72
C THR A 127 9.32 -14.31 6.75
N ALA A 128 8.52 -13.33 7.19
CA ALA A 128 7.07 -13.47 7.25
C ALA A 128 6.42 -13.70 5.86
N LEU A 129 6.93 -13.03 4.82
CA LEU A 129 6.51 -13.27 3.43
C LEU A 129 6.79 -14.73 3.00
N SER A 130 7.98 -15.24 3.33
CA SER A 130 8.40 -16.59 2.94
C SER A 130 7.60 -17.66 3.69
N GLU A 131 7.35 -17.46 4.98
CA GLU A 131 6.52 -18.34 5.80
C GLU A 131 5.06 -18.37 5.31
N SER A 132 4.44 -17.20 5.10
CA SER A 132 3.07 -17.13 4.62
C SER A 132 2.90 -17.75 3.23
N LEU A 133 3.88 -17.57 2.33
CA LEU A 133 3.90 -18.20 1.02
C LEU A 133 3.96 -19.74 1.12
N GLU A 134 4.81 -20.27 2.00
CA GLU A 134 4.94 -21.71 2.21
C GLU A 134 3.68 -22.33 2.83
N TYR A 135 3.06 -21.64 3.78
CA TYR A 135 1.77 -22.07 4.32
C TYR A 135 0.67 -22.09 3.24
N LEU A 136 0.62 -21.10 2.35
CA LEU A 136 -0.34 -21.09 1.23
C LEU A 136 -0.09 -22.23 0.23
N ARG A 137 1.17 -22.57 -0.06
CA ARG A 137 1.51 -23.71 -0.94
C ARG A 137 0.97 -25.04 -0.43
N ASN A 138 0.95 -25.17 0.90
CA ASN A 138 0.43 -26.31 1.65
C ASN A 138 -1.04 -26.17 2.04
N GLU A 139 -1.73 -25.11 1.59
CA GLU A 139 -3.14 -24.81 1.91
C GLU A 139 -3.44 -24.69 3.42
N ASP A 140 -2.42 -24.36 4.23
CA ASP A 140 -2.56 -24.03 5.66
C ASP A 140 -2.89 -22.54 5.82
N PHE A 141 -4.14 -22.19 5.49
CA PHE A 141 -4.62 -20.80 5.52
C PHE A 141 -4.51 -20.17 6.91
N ALA A 142 -4.73 -20.96 7.96
CA ALA A 142 -4.68 -20.47 9.33
C ALA A 142 -3.26 -20.07 9.73
N SER A 143 -2.25 -20.87 9.39
CA SER A 143 -0.85 -20.52 9.62
C SER A 143 -0.39 -19.36 8.75
N ALA A 144 -0.86 -19.28 7.49
CA ALA A 144 -0.56 -18.16 6.60
C ALA A 144 -1.03 -16.82 7.20
N CYS A 145 -2.30 -16.72 7.63
CA CYS A 145 -2.83 -15.53 8.31
C CYS A 145 -2.07 -15.22 9.60
N ARG A 146 -1.74 -16.24 10.41
CA ARG A 146 -0.99 -16.04 11.66
C ARG A 146 0.41 -15.44 11.42
N ALA A 147 1.12 -15.87 10.38
CA ALA A 147 2.44 -15.31 10.05
C ALA A 147 2.35 -13.80 9.76
N VAL A 148 1.34 -13.39 8.99
CA VAL A 148 1.08 -11.96 8.68
C VAL A 148 0.68 -11.20 9.94
N ALA A 149 -0.26 -11.72 10.73
CA ALA A 149 -0.71 -11.07 11.96
C ALA A 149 0.42 -10.91 12.99
N GLN A 150 1.28 -11.92 13.16
CA GLN A 150 2.44 -11.84 14.04
C GLN A 150 3.42 -10.76 13.58
N TYR A 151 3.69 -10.66 12.28
CA TYR A 151 4.53 -9.59 11.73
C TYR A 151 3.91 -8.21 11.95
N GLU A 152 2.64 -8.00 11.56
CA GLU A 152 1.94 -6.72 11.67
C GLU A 152 1.80 -6.26 13.12
N SER A 153 1.53 -7.17 14.06
CA SER A 153 1.39 -6.85 15.49
C SER A 153 2.65 -6.25 16.13
N ARG A 154 3.81 -6.43 15.50
CA ARG A 154 5.11 -5.92 15.96
C ARG A 154 5.52 -4.61 15.26
N GLN A 155 4.73 -4.12 14.32
CA GLN A 155 5.08 -2.89 13.59
C GLN A 155 4.74 -1.65 14.43
N VAL A 156 5.55 -0.59 14.29
CA VAL A 156 5.26 0.72 14.87
C VAL A 156 3.93 1.27 14.33
N PHE A 157 3.70 1.08 13.03
CA PHE A 157 2.46 1.44 12.34
C PHE A 157 1.93 0.21 11.59
N PRO A 158 1.10 -0.63 12.25
CA PRO A 158 0.48 -1.77 11.59
C PRO A 158 -0.47 -1.33 10.46
N ARG A 159 -0.64 -2.16 9.44
CA ARG A 159 -1.59 -1.86 8.34
C ARG A 159 -3.05 -1.89 8.81
N GLY A 160 -3.88 -1.06 8.20
CA GLY A 160 -5.33 -1.10 8.39
C GLY A 160 -5.83 -0.33 9.62
N THR A 161 -6.64 0.69 9.38
CA THR A 161 -7.25 1.49 10.45
C THR A 161 -8.22 0.64 11.27
N GLY A 162 -8.00 0.58 12.59
CA GLY A 162 -8.87 -0.17 13.50
C GLY A 162 -8.66 -1.69 13.50
N VAL A 163 -7.71 -2.21 12.72
CA VAL A 163 -7.37 -3.64 12.72
C VAL A 163 -6.53 -3.97 13.95
N ASN A 164 -6.95 -5.00 14.70
CA ASN A 164 -6.19 -5.49 15.84
C ASN A 164 -5.46 -6.79 15.49
N TRP A 165 -4.25 -6.68 14.95
CA TRP A 165 -3.41 -7.82 14.56
C TRP A 165 -2.98 -8.73 15.72
N SER A 166 -3.12 -8.29 16.97
CA SER A 166 -2.84 -9.16 18.13
C SER A 166 -3.98 -10.17 18.40
N LYS A 167 -5.14 -9.97 17.78
CA LYS A 167 -6.29 -10.88 17.88
C LYS A 167 -6.44 -11.66 16.60
N SER A 168 -6.59 -12.98 16.73
CA SER A 168 -6.91 -13.85 15.60
C SER A 168 -8.29 -13.51 15.07
N ASP A 169 -8.39 -13.23 13.76
CA ASP A 169 -9.66 -13.15 13.06
C ASP A 169 -9.97 -14.51 12.42
N ALA A 170 -11.10 -15.12 12.82
CA ALA A 170 -11.55 -16.39 12.26
C ALA A 170 -12.11 -16.26 10.83
N ASP A 171 -12.32 -15.02 10.34
CA ASP A 171 -12.78 -14.75 8.99
C ASP A 171 -11.67 -14.81 7.93
N GLU A 172 -10.45 -14.39 8.26
CA GLU A 172 -9.36 -14.34 7.27
C GLU A 172 -9.02 -15.72 6.65
N PRO A 173 -8.87 -16.82 7.42
CA PRO A 173 -8.63 -18.12 6.83
C PRO A 173 -9.81 -18.61 5.97
N ARG A 174 -11.05 -18.25 6.35
CA ARG A 174 -12.24 -18.59 5.56
C ARG A 174 -12.23 -17.87 4.21
N ARG A 175 -11.84 -16.58 4.19
CA ARG A 175 -11.70 -15.81 2.94
C ARG A 175 -10.64 -16.39 2.00
N LEU A 176 -9.51 -16.84 2.54
CA LEU A 176 -8.50 -17.55 1.75
C LEU A 176 -9.03 -18.88 1.21
N LYS A 177 -9.76 -19.64 2.03
CA LYS A 177 -10.39 -20.88 1.58
C LYS A 177 -11.36 -20.62 0.42
N THR A 178 -12.23 -19.61 0.54
CA THR A 178 -13.11 -19.20 -0.57
C THR A 178 -12.31 -18.83 -1.82
N LEU A 179 -11.22 -18.08 -1.68
CA LEU A 179 -10.34 -17.73 -2.82
C LEU A 179 -9.75 -18.97 -3.52
N PHE A 180 -9.40 -20.01 -2.75
CA PHE A 180 -8.85 -21.26 -3.29
C PHE A 180 -9.92 -22.17 -3.91
N ASP A 181 -11.18 -22.03 -3.53
CA ASP A 181 -12.26 -22.89 -4.03
C ASP A 181 -12.96 -22.33 -5.26
N VAL A 182 -12.93 -21.02 -5.48
CA VAL A 182 -13.64 -20.38 -6.59
C VAL A 182 -12.94 -20.55 -7.95
N GLN A 183 -13.73 -20.49 -9.02
CA GLN A 183 -13.30 -20.47 -10.42
C GLN A 183 -14.22 -19.50 -11.21
N PRO A 184 -13.93 -18.19 -11.20
CA PRO A 184 -14.77 -17.22 -11.89
C PRO A 184 -14.71 -17.40 -13.40
N LYS A 185 -15.84 -17.15 -14.07
CA LYS A 185 -15.96 -17.21 -15.54
C LYS A 185 -15.01 -16.26 -16.23
N ILE A 186 -14.70 -15.11 -15.63
CA ILE A 186 -13.76 -14.14 -16.20
C ILE A 186 -12.34 -14.72 -16.40
N LEU A 187 -12.01 -15.81 -15.70
CA LEU A 187 -10.75 -16.55 -15.80
C LEU A 187 -10.96 -17.95 -16.40
N ALA A 188 -12.05 -18.19 -17.14
CA ALA A 188 -12.37 -19.50 -17.71
C ALA A 188 -11.29 -20.03 -18.68
N ASP A 189 -10.49 -19.14 -19.28
CA ASP A 189 -9.41 -19.49 -20.19
C ASP A 189 -8.07 -19.78 -19.49
N LEU A 190 -8.03 -19.74 -18.14
CA LEU A 190 -6.82 -20.06 -17.38
C LEU A 190 -6.53 -21.56 -17.45
N LEU A 191 -5.28 -21.91 -17.76
CA LEU A 191 -4.84 -23.30 -17.85
C LEU A 191 -4.92 -24.01 -16.50
N ASP A 192 -5.18 -25.32 -16.52
CA ASP A 192 -5.33 -26.15 -15.31
C ASP A 192 -4.11 -26.08 -14.38
N ASN A 193 -2.90 -26.06 -14.95
CA ASN A 193 -1.64 -25.96 -14.21
C ASN A 193 -1.42 -24.58 -13.57
N ASP A 194 -2.08 -23.54 -14.07
CA ASP A 194 -1.91 -22.15 -13.61
C ASP A 194 -2.87 -21.77 -12.47
N TRP A 195 -3.94 -22.54 -12.23
CA TRP A 195 -4.89 -22.24 -11.15
C TRP A 195 -4.25 -22.19 -9.77
N LYS A 196 -3.43 -23.19 -9.41
CA LYS A 196 -2.79 -23.23 -8.09
C LYS A 196 -1.79 -22.08 -7.91
N PRO A 197 -0.85 -21.82 -8.83
CA PRO A 197 0.01 -20.64 -8.77
C PRO A 197 -0.76 -19.33 -8.64
N LEU A 198 -1.82 -19.12 -9.44
CA LEU A 198 -2.62 -17.90 -9.39
C LEU A 198 -3.31 -17.72 -8.03
N ARG A 199 -3.87 -18.80 -7.45
CA ARG A 199 -4.49 -18.78 -6.12
C ARG A 199 -3.51 -18.42 -5.02
N ILE A 200 -2.30 -18.98 -5.07
CA ILE A 200 -1.23 -18.66 -4.12
C ILE A 200 -0.86 -17.17 -4.22
N ALA A 201 -0.59 -16.68 -5.43
CA ALA A 201 -0.20 -15.29 -5.64
C ALA A 201 -1.32 -14.29 -5.28
N ALA A 202 -2.58 -14.62 -5.60
CA ALA A 202 -3.75 -13.85 -5.19
C ALA A 202 -3.98 -13.89 -3.66
N GLY A 203 -3.71 -15.02 -3.01
CA GLY A 203 -3.73 -15.14 -1.55
C GLY A 203 -2.69 -14.25 -0.88
N MET A 204 -1.46 -14.24 -1.40
CA MET A 204 -0.40 -13.32 -0.96
C MET A 204 -0.81 -11.85 -1.17
N MET A 205 -1.37 -11.52 -2.34
CA MET A 205 -1.88 -10.18 -2.64
C MET A 205 -2.92 -9.74 -1.60
N LEU A 206 -3.88 -10.61 -1.28
CA LEU A 206 -4.95 -10.35 -0.31
C LEU A 206 -4.38 -10.11 1.10
N MET A 207 -3.56 -11.01 1.63
CA MET A 207 -3.05 -10.92 3.01
C MET A 207 -2.07 -9.74 3.19
N TRP A 208 -1.20 -9.52 2.21
CA TRP A 208 -0.19 -8.46 2.26
C TRP A 208 -0.70 -7.11 1.74
N GLY A 209 -1.98 -7.03 1.35
CA GLY A 209 -2.66 -5.78 0.97
C GLY A 209 -1.93 -5.03 -0.14
N THR A 210 -1.26 -5.76 -1.02
CA THR A 210 -0.60 -5.22 -2.22
C THR A 210 -1.54 -5.29 -3.42
N LYS A 211 -1.15 -4.67 -4.53
CA LYS A 211 -1.87 -4.73 -5.80
C LYS A 211 -1.17 -5.60 -6.83
N THR A 212 0.02 -6.09 -6.53
CA THR A 212 0.86 -6.92 -7.41
C THR A 212 0.90 -8.34 -6.88
N ALA A 213 0.88 -9.32 -7.78
CA ALA A 213 1.02 -10.74 -7.50
C ALA A 213 2.18 -11.38 -8.26
N SER A 214 2.68 -10.69 -9.30
CA SER A 214 3.67 -11.23 -10.23
C SER A 214 4.95 -11.71 -9.57
N GLU A 215 5.34 -11.14 -8.42
CA GLU A 215 6.52 -11.57 -7.65
C GLU A 215 6.41 -12.98 -7.04
N TRP A 216 5.20 -13.53 -6.93
CA TRP A 216 4.94 -14.86 -6.36
C TRP A 216 4.53 -15.91 -7.40
N LEU A 217 4.47 -15.52 -8.67
CA LEU A 217 4.19 -16.45 -9.75
C LEU A 217 5.48 -17.13 -10.20
N PRO A 218 5.42 -18.41 -10.60
CA PRO A 218 6.57 -19.10 -11.17
C PRO A 218 6.90 -18.56 -12.57
N ASP A 219 8.15 -18.74 -13.01
CA ASP A 219 8.64 -18.22 -14.30
C ASP A 219 7.91 -18.82 -15.52
N ASP A 220 7.33 -20.02 -15.36
CA ASP A 220 6.57 -20.74 -16.39
C ASP A 220 5.06 -20.44 -16.38
N PHE A 221 4.61 -19.52 -15.51
CA PHE A 221 3.20 -19.11 -15.46
C PHE A 221 2.76 -18.41 -16.75
N VAL A 222 1.72 -18.94 -17.40
CA VAL A 222 1.22 -18.39 -18.67
C VAL A 222 0.13 -17.35 -18.43
N GLY A 223 -0.77 -17.61 -17.48
CA GLY A 223 -1.87 -16.73 -17.14
C GLY A 223 -3.01 -16.77 -18.16
N VAL A 224 -3.65 -15.63 -18.37
CA VAL A 224 -4.76 -15.47 -19.32
C VAL A 224 -4.41 -14.42 -20.36
N SER A 225 -4.87 -14.59 -21.61
CA SER A 225 -4.56 -13.67 -22.70
C SER A 225 -5.20 -12.28 -22.56
N ARG A 226 -6.29 -12.18 -21.79
CA ARG A 226 -7.10 -10.96 -21.67
C ARG A 226 -6.53 -9.92 -20.71
N PHE A 227 -5.61 -10.32 -19.83
CA PHE A 227 -5.15 -9.50 -18.71
C PHE A 227 -3.69 -9.76 -18.40
N ASP A 228 -3.02 -8.77 -17.80
CA ASP A 228 -1.76 -9.06 -17.12
C ASP A 228 -1.99 -9.92 -15.86
N ASN A 229 -0.91 -10.54 -15.38
CA ASN A 229 -0.95 -11.48 -14.25
C ASN A 229 -1.48 -10.86 -12.96
N ASP A 230 -1.11 -9.61 -12.69
CA ASP A 230 -1.60 -8.89 -11.50
C ASP A 230 -3.11 -8.63 -11.60
N THR A 231 -3.61 -8.31 -12.78
CA THR A 231 -5.04 -8.10 -13.04
C THR A 231 -5.80 -9.40 -12.91
N ALA A 232 -5.29 -10.51 -13.44
CA ALA A 232 -5.90 -11.83 -13.27
C ALA A 232 -6.02 -12.19 -11.78
N ALA A 233 -4.95 -11.98 -11.00
CA ALA A 233 -4.96 -12.21 -9.56
C ALA A 233 -5.98 -11.29 -8.83
N ARG A 234 -6.04 -10.01 -9.20
CA ARG A 234 -7.07 -9.08 -8.69
C ARG A 234 -8.49 -9.55 -9.01
N MET A 235 -8.75 -10.04 -10.24
CA MET A 235 -10.07 -10.56 -10.61
C MET A 235 -10.48 -11.74 -9.73
N LEU A 236 -9.55 -12.63 -9.40
CA LEU A 236 -9.79 -13.75 -8.49
C LEU A 236 -10.12 -13.26 -7.07
N VAL A 237 -9.37 -12.28 -6.53
CA VAL A 237 -9.65 -11.66 -5.22
C VAL A 237 -11.00 -10.95 -5.21
N PHE A 238 -11.34 -10.21 -6.27
CA PHE A 238 -12.64 -9.53 -6.36
C PHE A 238 -13.79 -10.53 -6.42
N HIS A 239 -13.61 -11.65 -7.13
CA HIS A 239 -14.63 -12.68 -7.18
C HIS A 239 -14.81 -13.39 -5.83
N SER A 240 -13.73 -13.72 -5.12
CA SER A 240 -13.84 -14.34 -3.79
C SER A 240 -14.58 -13.43 -2.81
N ASN A 241 -14.32 -12.11 -2.85
CA ASN A 241 -15.06 -11.13 -2.07
C ASN A 241 -16.54 -11.05 -2.49
N PHE A 242 -16.84 -11.12 -3.79
CA PHE A 242 -18.22 -11.17 -4.28
C PHE A 242 -18.96 -12.39 -3.71
N VAL A 243 -18.36 -13.58 -3.78
CA VAL A 243 -18.95 -14.82 -3.23
C VAL A 243 -19.19 -14.70 -1.72
N ALA A 244 -18.22 -14.17 -0.97
CA ALA A 244 -18.36 -13.95 0.47
C ALA A 244 -19.48 -12.95 0.80
N ASN A 245 -19.55 -11.82 0.08
CA ASN A 245 -20.61 -10.83 0.25
C ASN A 245 -21.99 -11.41 -0.06
N MET A 246 -22.12 -12.19 -1.13
CA MET A 246 -23.37 -12.87 -1.49
C MET A 246 -23.82 -13.86 -0.40
N ALA A 247 -22.89 -14.57 0.22
CA ALA A 247 -23.19 -15.44 1.35
C ALA A 247 -23.69 -14.65 2.57
N ASN A 248 -22.95 -13.60 2.96
CA ASN A 248 -23.33 -12.73 4.08
C ASN A 248 -24.70 -12.06 3.87
N TYR A 249 -24.98 -11.61 2.64
CA TYR A 249 -26.27 -10.99 2.31
C TYR A 249 -27.43 -11.98 2.45
N ARG A 250 -27.23 -13.25 2.09
CA ARG A 250 -28.23 -14.30 2.31
C ARG A 250 -28.45 -14.58 3.80
N GLU A 251 -27.38 -14.61 4.59
CA GLU A 251 -27.48 -14.79 6.05
C GLU A 251 -28.20 -13.61 6.74
N MET A 252 -28.11 -12.42 6.16
CA MET A 252 -28.77 -11.21 6.64
C MET A 252 -30.17 -11.00 6.04
N ASP A 253 -30.74 -11.99 5.33
CA ASP A 253 -32.04 -11.91 4.65
C ASP A 253 -32.19 -10.73 3.67
N VAL A 254 -31.07 -10.26 3.10
CA VAL A 254 -31.06 -9.22 2.07
C VAL A 254 -31.75 -9.75 0.81
N GLN A 255 -32.77 -9.03 0.33
CA GLN A 255 -33.58 -9.46 -0.81
C GLN A 255 -33.07 -8.91 -2.14
N THR A 256 -32.57 -7.67 -2.13
CA THR A 256 -32.08 -6.97 -3.32
C THR A 256 -30.73 -6.32 -3.04
N ALA A 257 -29.93 -6.18 -4.07
CA ALA A 257 -28.65 -5.50 -4.01
C ALA A 257 -28.42 -4.65 -5.26
N THR A 258 -27.76 -3.51 -5.05
CA THR A 258 -27.43 -2.55 -6.10
C THR A 258 -25.98 -2.71 -6.54
N ILE A 259 -25.75 -2.80 -7.85
CA ILE A 259 -24.40 -2.76 -8.43
C ILE A 259 -23.98 -1.29 -8.57
N SER A 260 -22.88 -0.92 -7.91
CA SER A 260 -22.27 0.41 -8.02
C SER A 260 -20.93 0.31 -8.74
N ALA A 261 -20.83 0.86 -9.94
CA ALA A 261 -19.60 0.92 -10.72
C ALA A 261 -18.88 2.25 -10.47
N CYS A 262 -17.56 2.23 -10.31
CA CYS A 262 -16.76 3.46 -10.29
C CYS A 262 -16.83 4.18 -11.65
N ASN A 263 -16.62 5.51 -11.64
CA ASN A 263 -16.64 6.33 -12.86
C ASN A 263 -15.60 5.91 -13.92
N ASP A 264 -14.52 5.25 -13.51
CA ASP A 264 -13.47 4.73 -14.37
C ASP A 264 -13.73 3.30 -14.89
N SER A 265 -14.85 2.69 -14.52
CA SER A 265 -15.20 1.31 -14.94
C SER A 265 -15.33 1.17 -16.46
N CYS A 266 -15.15 -0.05 -16.97
CA CYS A 266 -15.40 -0.32 -18.39
C CYS A 266 -16.89 -0.24 -18.75
N GLU A 267 -17.20 -0.12 -20.05
CA GLU A 267 -18.56 0.04 -20.58
C GLU A 267 -19.53 -1.06 -20.09
N ALA A 268 -19.09 -2.33 -20.10
CA ALA A 268 -19.90 -3.45 -19.64
C ALA A 268 -20.33 -3.31 -18.16
N CYS A 269 -19.43 -2.79 -17.32
CA CYS A 269 -19.71 -2.54 -15.90
C CYS A 269 -20.57 -1.29 -15.69
N LEU A 270 -20.31 -0.21 -16.44
CA LEU A 270 -21.12 1.02 -16.38
C LEU A 270 -22.58 0.77 -16.80
N ALA A 271 -22.82 -0.15 -17.74
CA ALA A 271 -24.15 -0.57 -18.14
C ALA A 271 -24.97 -1.22 -17.01
N LEU A 272 -24.34 -1.63 -15.91
CA LEU A 272 -25.00 -2.16 -14.72
C LEU A 272 -25.05 -1.16 -13.55
N ASN A 273 -24.41 0.00 -13.67
CA ASN A 273 -24.31 0.96 -12.58
C ASN A 273 -25.70 1.43 -12.11
N GLY A 274 -25.92 1.40 -10.80
CA GLY A 274 -27.18 1.79 -10.15
C GLY A 274 -28.33 0.80 -10.32
N LYS A 275 -28.12 -0.36 -10.97
CA LYS A 275 -29.17 -1.37 -11.09
C LYS A 275 -29.34 -2.12 -9.76
N SER A 276 -30.50 -1.96 -9.14
CA SER A 276 -30.98 -2.82 -8.05
C SER A 276 -31.58 -4.09 -8.64
N LEU A 277 -31.12 -5.24 -8.15
CA LEU A 277 -31.52 -6.56 -8.63
C LEU A 277 -31.89 -7.45 -7.44
N PRO A 278 -32.88 -8.35 -7.57
CA PRO A 278 -33.04 -9.47 -6.65
C PRO A 278 -31.72 -10.23 -6.51
N LEU A 279 -31.41 -10.69 -5.29
CA LEU A 279 -30.11 -11.29 -5.00
C LEU A 279 -29.81 -12.52 -5.88
N ASP A 280 -30.82 -13.31 -6.26
CA ASP A 280 -30.69 -14.45 -7.18
C ASP A 280 -30.48 -14.05 -8.66
N LYS A 281 -30.69 -12.77 -9.00
CA LYS A 281 -30.51 -12.20 -10.34
C LYS A 281 -29.23 -11.36 -10.48
N VAL A 282 -28.49 -11.16 -9.39
CA VAL A 282 -27.20 -10.46 -9.45
C VAL A 282 -26.24 -11.28 -10.33
N PRO A 283 -25.68 -10.72 -11.42
CA PRO A 283 -24.69 -11.41 -12.23
C PRO A 283 -23.40 -11.66 -11.43
N GLU A 284 -22.65 -12.66 -11.85
CA GLU A 284 -21.32 -12.91 -11.31
C GLU A 284 -20.42 -11.67 -11.46
N LEU A 285 -19.79 -11.27 -10.37
CA LEU A 285 -18.74 -10.24 -10.39
C LEU A 285 -17.39 -10.89 -10.07
N PRO A 286 -16.30 -10.52 -10.78
CA PRO A 286 -16.26 -9.64 -11.96
C PRO A 286 -17.05 -10.20 -13.16
N LEU A 287 -17.69 -9.30 -13.94
CA LEU A 287 -18.41 -9.71 -15.16
C LEU A 287 -17.44 -10.37 -16.13
N TYR A 288 -17.88 -11.44 -16.81
CA TYR A 288 -17.10 -12.05 -17.89
C TYR A 288 -16.64 -11.02 -18.94
N ALA A 289 -17.48 -10.04 -19.27
CA ALA A 289 -17.20 -8.99 -20.24
C ALA A 289 -16.38 -7.81 -19.68
N CYS A 290 -15.92 -7.86 -18.43
CA CYS A 290 -15.06 -6.82 -17.86
C CYS A 290 -13.72 -6.77 -18.62
N THR A 291 -13.22 -5.56 -18.86
CA THR A 291 -11.95 -5.28 -19.58
C THR A 291 -11.05 -4.31 -18.84
N HIS A 292 -11.38 -3.99 -17.59
CA HIS A 292 -10.69 -2.94 -16.85
C HIS A 292 -9.30 -3.40 -16.37
N ALA A 293 -8.26 -2.63 -16.70
CA ALA A 293 -6.85 -2.97 -16.43
C ALA A 293 -6.50 -3.04 -14.93
N MET A 294 -7.28 -2.40 -14.04
CA MET A 294 -7.08 -2.52 -12.59
C MET A 294 -7.88 -3.67 -11.97
N GLY A 295 -8.53 -4.50 -12.77
CA GLY A 295 -9.51 -5.48 -12.30
C GLY A 295 -10.90 -4.86 -12.09
N CYS A 296 -11.82 -5.62 -11.49
CA CYS A 296 -13.20 -5.20 -11.25
C CYS A 296 -13.29 -3.93 -10.41
N ARG A 297 -14.16 -3.01 -10.84
CA ARG A 297 -14.42 -1.72 -10.20
C ARG A 297 -15.87 -1.59 -9.72
N CYS A 298 -16.59 -2.72 -9.70
CA CYS A 298 -17.95 -2.79 -9.20
C CYS A 298 -17.95 -3.16 -7.72
N LEU A 299 -18.84 -2.52 -6.98
CA LEU A 299 -19.25 -2.91 -5.64
C LEU A 299 -20.68 -3.44 -5.70
N LEU A 300 -20.97 -4.43 -4.86
CA LEU A 300 -22.32 -4.86 -4.60
C LEU A 300 -22.74 -4.26 -3.26
N LEU A 301 -23.84 -3.51 -3.24
CA LEU A 301 -24.35 -2.84 -2.06
C LEU A 301 -25.68 -3.51 -1.68
N PRO A 302 -25.87 -3.97 -0.44
CA PRO A 302 -27.14 -4.54 -0.03
C PRO A 302 -28.17 -3.41 0.10
N ASP A 303 -29.35 -3.59 -0.47
CA ASP A 303 -30.43 -2.63 -0.29
C ASP A 303 -31.04 -2.88 1.10
N MET A 304 -30.62 -2.07 2.07
CA MET A 304 -31.17 -2.13 3.42
C MET A 304 -32.62 -1.66 3.37
N ARG A 305 -33.56 -2.45 3.89
CA ARG A 305 -34.92 -1.96 4.14
C ARG A 305 -34.81 -0.79 5.12
N THR A 306 -35.23 0.40 4.72
CA THR A 306 -35.53 1.46 5.68
C THR A 306 -36.61 0.90 6.60
N PRO A 307 -36.43 0.91 7.94
CA PRO A 307 -37.53 0.57 8.83
C PRO A 307 -38.71 1.46 8.46
N LEU A 308 -39.88 0.87 8.24
CA LEU A 308 -41.13 1.62 8.19
C LEU A 308 -41.21 2.36 9.54
N THR A 309 -41.06 3.68 9.51
CA THR A 309 -41.48 4.51 10.62
C THR A 309 -43.00 4.51 10.59
N ASP A 310 -43.60 3.73 11.48
CA ASP A 310 -45.04 3.82 11.81
C ASP A 310 -45.38 5.21 12.35
#